data_AF-A0A2I1I4P9-F1
#
_entry.id   AF-A0A2I1I4P9-F1
#
_cell.length_a   1.000
_cell.length_b   1.000
_cell.length_c   1.000
_cell.angle_alpha   90.00
_cell.angle_beta   90.00
_cell.angle_gamma   90.00
#
_symmetry.space_group_name_H-M   'P 1'
#
loop_
_entity.id
_entity.type
_entity.pdbx_description
1 polymer ?
#
loop_
_entity_poly.entity_id
_entity_poly.type
_entity_poly.pdbx_seq_one_letter_code
_entity_poly.pdbx_strand_id
1 'polypeptide(L)'
;MLGNLKLLKEDMKNKGWTICTFTFRYKSINYIVLVKRFVGSVKRISEYALVKLEFMKENDLSDVLEVEANSNRLLIDAKTLREYFGIEYSDNLGDIINQFSNQLGDSIPANIKVNISGIEKQAMVRSLSVSDSEDPEKIYCTMVRRNPKGKKRSEFNSDKTKLLRGELFKFFKDDESISFCYSKEVEKENDDATILKNFSKR
;
A
#
# COMPACT_ATOMS: atom_id res chain seq x y z
N MET A 1 1.66 -17.60 -13.69
CA MET A 1 2.00 -16.18 -13.89
C MET A 1 1.89 -15.47 -12.56
N LEU A 2 2.39 -14.25 -12.42
CA LEU A 2 2.59 -13.53 -11.15
C LEU A 2 3.82 -14.01 -10.32
N GLY A 3 4.79 -14.67 -10.96
CA GLY A 3 5.99 -15.20 -10.29
C GLY A 3 6.81 -14.12 -9.57
N ASN A 4 6.85 -12.90 -10.14
CA ASN A 4 7.55 -11.76 -9.55
C ASN A 4 6.99 -11.33 -8.18
N LEU A 5 5.77 -11.73 -7.80
CA LEU A 5 5.25 -11.44 -6.45
C LEU A 5 6.13 -12.04 -5.34
N LYS A 6 6.80 -13.17 -5.60
CA LYS A 6 7.77 -13.75 -4.64
C LYS A 6 8.98 -12.84 -4.47
N LEU A 7 9.58 -12.41 -5.57
CA LEU A 7 10.76 -11.54 -5.57
C LEU A 7 10.43 -10.19 -4.94
N LEU A 8 9.32 -9.58 -5.37
CA LEU A 8 8.87 -8.29 -4.88
C LEU A 8 8.59 -8.30 -3.38
N LYS A 9 7.90 -9.33 -2.89
CA LYS A 9 7.63 -9.48 -1.44
C LYS A 9 8.92 -9.57 -0.63
N GLU A 10 9.90 -10.33 -1.09
CA GLU A 10 11.19 -10.44 -0.37
C GLU A 10 11.97 -9.13 -0.43
N ASP A 11 11.98 -8.42 -1.57
CA ASP A 11 12.59 -7.09 -1.67
C ASP A 11 11.92 -6.07 -0.73
N MET A 12 10.57 -6.06 -0.67
CA MET A 12 9.81 -5.26 0.29
C MET A 12 10.22 -5.58 1.72
N LYS A 13 10.34 -6.87 2.07
CA LYS A 13 10.77 -7.32 3.40
C LYS A 13 12.17 -6.83 3.74
N ASN A 14 13.12 -7.01 2.84
CA ASN A 14 14.51 -6.62 3.03
C ASN A 14 14.67 -5.10 3.18
N LYS A 15 13.84 -4.32 2.51
CA LYS A 15 13.83 -2.84 2.60
C LYS A 15 12.88 -2.30 3.67
N GLY A 16 12.25 -3.17 4.46
CA GLY A 16 11.39 -2.79 5.56
C GLY A 16 10.11 -2.06 5.13
N TRP A 17 9.57 -2.35 3.93
CA TRP A 17 8.28 -1.85 3.45
C TRP A 17 7.19 -2.91 3.64
N THR A 18 6.01 -2.46 4.05
CA THR A 18 4.78 -3.26 4.14
C THR A 18 3.93 -3.17 2.87
N ILE A 19 4.09 -2.08 2.13
CA ILE A 19 3.35 -1.77 0.91
C ILE A 19 4.29 -1.23 -0.17
N CYS A 20 4.03 -1.58 -1.42
CA CYS A 20 4.64 -0.95 -2.59
C CYS A 20 3.59 -0.81 -3.70
N THR A 21 3.99 -0.25 -4.83
CA THR A 21 3.09 0.05 -5.93
C THR A 21 3.74 -0.20 -7.29
N PHE A 22 2.90 -0.52 -8.27
CA PHE A 22 3.22 -0.49 -9.69
C PHE A 22 1.97 -0.12 -10.49
N THR A 23 2.16 0.25 -11.75
CA THR A 23 1.06 0.56 -12.67
C THR A 23 0.74 -0.64 -13.55
N PHE A 24 -0.54 -0.89 -13.78
CA PHE A 24 -1.01 -1.94 -14.67
C PHE A 24 -2.02 -1.33 -15.64
N ARG A 25 -1.79 -1.42 -16.94
CA ARG A 25 -2.77 -1.00 -17.94
C ARG A 25 -3.49 -2.23 -18.47
N TYR A 26 -4.82 -2.21 -18.43
CA TYR A 26 -5.66 -3.23 -19.05
C TYR A 26 -6.72 -2.54 -19.91
N LYS A 27 -6.79 -2.92 -21.19
CA LYS A 27 -7.56 -2.19 -22.22
C LYS A 27 -7.19 -0.69 -22.22
N SER A 28 -8.17 0.19 -22.12
CA SER A 28 -8.01 1.65 -22.07
C SER A 28 -7.89 2.22 -20.65
N ILE A 29 -7.86 1.37 -19.62
CA ILE A 29 -7.84 1.80 -18.22
C ILE A 29 -6.46 1.56 -17.61
N ASN A 30 -5.91 2.60 -17.00
CA ASN A 30 -4.73 2.49 -16.16
C ASN A 30 -5.15 2.24 -14.71
N TYR A 31 -4.50 1.28 -14.09
CA TYR A 31 -4.68 0.93 -12.70
C TYR A 31 -3.42 1.23 -11.90
N ILE A 32 -3.61 1.83 -10.72
CA ILE A 32 -2.61 1.82 -9.66
C ILE A 32 -2.82 0.53 -8.89
N VAL A 33 -1.78 -0.30 -8.83
CA VAL A 33 -1.80 -1.55 -8.08
C VAL A 33 -0.92 -1.41 -6.85
N LEU A 34 -1.48 -1.65 -5.68
CA LEU A 34 -0.71 -1.76 -4.44
C LEU A 34 -0.48 -3.21 -4.11
N VAL A 35 0.74 -3.53 -3.66
CA VAL A 35 1.11 -4.84 -3.14
C VAL A 35 1.33 -4.70 -1.65
N LYS A 36 0.56 -5.43 -0.85
CA LYS A 36 0.59 -5.39 0.62
C LYS A 36 1.05 -6.72 1.18
N ARG A 37 1.97 -6.66 2.14
CA ARG A 37 2.36 -7.81 2.97
C ARG A 37 1.31 -8.04 4.06
N PHE A 38 1.15 -9.30 4.45
CA PHE A 38 0.35 -9.68 5.63
C PHE A 38 1.16 -9.40 6.90
N VAL A 39 1.00 -8.19 7.45
CA VAL A 39 1.67 -7.70 8.65
C VAL A 39 0.69 -6.89 9.50
N GLY A 40 1.05 -6.60 10.75
CA GLY A 40 0.16 -5.91 11.70
C GLY A 40 -1.24 -6.55 11.79
N SER A 41 -2.27 -5.75 11.53
CA SER A 41 -3.68 -6.14 11.59
C SER A 41 -4.21 -6.80 10.30
N VAL A 42 -3.41 -6.88 9.23
CA VAL A 42 -3.87 -7.39 7.93
C VAL A 42 -4.04 -8.91 8.01
N LYS A 43 -5.31 -9.35 8.02
CA LYS A 43 -5.67 -10.77 8.04
C LYS A 43 -5.42 -11.43 6.68
N ARG A 44 -4.90 -12.65 6.74
CA ARG A 44 -4.83 -13.57 5.61
C ARG A 44 -6.04 -14.49 5.65
N ILE A 45 -6.81 -14.55 4.58
CA ILE A 45 -8.00 -15.39 4.43
C ILE A 45 -7.59 -16.76 3.89
N SER A 46 -6.82 -16.79 2.80
CA SER A 46 -6.34 -18.02 2.20
C SER A 46 -4.94 -18.37 2.70
N GLU A 47 -4.73 -19.61 3.17
CA GLU A 47 -3.39 -20.10 3.53
C GLU A 47 -2.39 -20.03 2.37
N TYR A 48 -2.89 -20.09 1.12
CA TYR A 48 -2.08 -20.02 -0.11
C TYR A 48 -1.70 -18.59 -0.51
N ALA A 49 -2.26 -17.56 0.14
CA ALA A 49 -1.99 -16.18 -0.21
C ALA A 49 -0.57 -15.77 0.17
N LEU A 50 0.13 -15.17 -0.79
CA LEU A 50 1.48 -14.64 -0.62
C LEU A 50 1.46 -13.16 -0.22
N VAL A 51 0.58 -12.39 -0.86
CA VAL A 51 0.37 -10.95 -0.69
C VAL A 51 -1.12 -10.63 -0.87
N LYS A 52 -1.50 -9.40 -0.51
CA LYS A 52 -2.79 -8.79 -0.84
C LYS A 52 -2.56 -7.70 -1.88
N LEU A 53 -3.34 -7.69 -2.94
CA LEU A 53 -3.32 -6.66 -3.98
C LEU A 53 -4.52 -5.75 -3.82
N GLU A 54 -4.33 -4.45 -4.04
CA GLU A 54 -5.40 -3.48 -4.19
C GLU A 54 -5.28 -2.85 -5.58
N PHE A 55 -6.30 -3.02 -6.40
CA PHE A 55 -6.42 -2.36 -7.69
C PHE A 55 -7.28 -1.11 -7.52
N MET A 56 -6.83 0.00 -8.09
CA MET A 56 -7.59 1.24 -8.19
C MET A 56 -7.46 1.77 -9.61
N LYS A 57 -8.52 2.36 -10.15
CA LYS A 57 -8.43 3.10 -11.40
C LYS A 57 -7.66 4.40 -11.13
N GLU A 58 -6.76 4.79 -12.04
CA GLU A 58 -5.91 5.98 -11.85
C GLU A 58 -6.72 7.28 -11.66
N ASN A 59 -7.92 7.36 -12.25
CA ASN A 59 -8.83 8.49 -12.14
C ASN A 59 -9.79 8.41 -10.94
N ASP A 60 -9.84 7.29 -10.22
CA ASP A 60 -10.67 7.09 -9.03
C ASP A 60 -10.02 6.10 -8.05
N LEU A 61 -9.26 6.66 -7.11
CA LEU A 61 -8.61 5.88 -6.04
C LEU A 61 -9.59 5.37 -4.96
N SER A 62 -10.88 5.69 -5.06
CA SER A 62 -11.90 5.15 -4.16
C SER A 62 -12.51 3.84 -4.67
N ASP A 63 -12.43 3.58 -5.98
CA ASP A 63 -12.86 2.33 -6.62
C ASP A 63 -11.82 1.22 -6.44
N VAL A 64 -11.84 0.58 -5.26
CA VAL A 64 -10.84 -0.41 -4.84
C VAL A 64 -11.36 -1.83 -5.03
N LEU A 65 -10.65 -2.64 -5.84
CA LEU A 65 -10.75 -4.10 -5.77
C LEU A 65 -9.59 -4.65 -4.96
N GLU A 66 -9.92 -5.25 -3.82
CA GLU A 66 -8.94 -5.91 -2.96
C GLU A 66 -8.99 -7.44 -3.16
N VAL A 67 -7.82 -8.05 -3.40
CA VAL A 67 -7.73 -9.48 -3.73
C VAL A 67 -6.44 -10.09 -3.20
N GLU A 68 -6.52 -11.28 -2.61
CA GLU A 68 -5.33 -12.05 -2.24
C GLU A 68 -4.71 -12.72 -3.48
N ALA A 69 -3.38 -12.81 -3.52
CA ALA A 69 -2.67 -13.38 -4.66
C ALA A 69 -1.51 -14.26 -4.22
N ASN A 70 -1.18 -15.23 -5.05
CA ASN A 70 0.04 -16.03 -4.93
C ASN A 70 0.85 -15.98 -6.23
N SER A 71 1.95 -16.72 -6.31
CA SER A 71 2.85 -16.68 -7.47
C SER A 71 2.25 -17.24 -8.77
N ASN A 72 1.04 -17.78 -8.72
CA ASN A 72 0.40 -18.46 -9.83
C ASN A 72 -0.84 -17.72 -10.34
N ARG A 73 -1.63 -17.10 -9.44
CA ARG A 73 -2.92 -16.47 -9.76
C ARG A 73 -3.40 -15.48 -8.70
N LEU A 74 -4.39 -14.68 -9.09
CA LEU A 74 -5.30 -14.00 -8.17
C LEU A 74 -6.26 -15.03 -7.55
N LEU A 75 -6.56 -14.88 -6.26
CA LEU A 75 -7.48 -15.72 -5.49
C LEU A 75 -8.86 -15.06 -5.48
N ILE A 76 -9.51 -15.02 -6.63
CA ILE A 76 -10.80 -14.37 -6.88
C ILE A 76 -11.65 -15.21 -7.82
N ASP A 77 -12.97 -15.09 -7.72
CA ASP A 77 -13.87 -15.72 -8.67
C ASP A 77 -13.87 -14.97 -10.03
N ALA A 78 -14.22 -15.72 -11.08
CA ALA A 78 -14.21 -15.19 -12.44
C ALA A 78 -15.25 -14.08 -12.65
N LYS A 79 -16.36 -14.04 -11.89
CA LYS A 79 -17.38 -13.02 -12.08
C LYS A 79 -16.87 -11.66 -11.59
N THR A 80 -16.38 -11.59 -10.36
CA THR A 80 -15.85 -10.34 -9.80
C THR A 80 -14.65 -9.83 -10.58
N LEU A 81 -13.74 -10.71 -11.01
CA LEU A 81 -12.62 -10.33 -11.87
C LEU A 81 -13.12 -9.66 -13.16
N ARG A 82 -14.07 -10.31 -13.84
CA ARG A 82 -14.57 -9.81 -15.12
C ARG A 82 -15.29 -8.49 -14.98
N GLU A 83 -16.18 -8.38 -14.00
CA GLU A 83 -16.98 -7.17 -13.78
C GLU A 83 -16.09 -5.97 -13.48
N TYR A 84 -15.05 -6.13 -12.64
CA TYR A 84 -14.15 -5.03 -12.29
C TYR A 84 -13.23 -4.60 -13.45
N PHE A 85 -12.68 -5.56 -14.19
CA PHE A 85 -11.76 -5.29 -15.31
C PHE A 85 -12.48 -5.12 -16.67
N GLY A 86 -13.82 -5.11 -16.68
CA GLY A 86 -14.62 -4.96 -17.89
C GLY A 86 -14.39 -6.07 -18.91
N ILE A 87 -14.22 -7.31 -18.46
CA ILE A 87 -14.06 -8.48 -19.32
C ILE A 87 -15.45 -9.03 -19.66
N GLU A 88 -15.81 -8.95 -20.93
CA GLU A 88 -17.09 -9.46 -21.43
C GLU A 88 -17.17 -10.98 -21.29
N TYR A 89 -18.40 -11.49 -21.18
CA TYR A 89 -18.61 -12.93 -21.21
C TYR A 89 -18.41 -13.45 -22.64
N SER A 90 -17.65 -14.54 -22.77
CA SER A 90 -17.42 -15.22 -24.05
C SER A 90 -17.18 -16.71 -23.82
N ASP A 91 -17.35 -17.52 -24.87
CA ASP A 91 -17.15 -18.97 -24.80
C ASP A 91 -15.68 -19.35 -24.49
N ASN A 92 -14.72 -18.51 -24.88
CA ASN A 92 -13.28 -18.68 -24.63
C ASN A 92 -12.78 -17.96 -23.36
N LEU A 93 -13.65 -17.80 -22.36
CA LEU A 93 -13.33 -17.00 -21.17
C LEU A 93 -12.06 -17.45 -20.43
N GLY A 94 -11.77 -18.76 -20.41
CA GLY A 94 -10.55 -19.29 -19.80
C GLY A 94 -9.28 -18.70 -20.42
N ASP A 95 -9.24 -18.57 -21.75
CA ASP A 95 -8.10 -18.02 -22.46
C ASP A 95 -7.94 -16.52 -22.18
N ILE A 96 -9.05 -15.79 -22.10
CA ILE A 96 -9.03 -14.35 -21.78
C ILE A 96 -8.50 -14.12 -20.36
N ILE A 97 -8.93 -14.93 -19.38
CA ILE A 97 -8.42 -14.84 -18.00
C ILE A 97 -6.93 -15.19 -17.93
N ASN A 98 -6.48 -16.16 -18.73
CA ASN A 98 -5.06 -16.51 -18.83
C ASN A 98 -4.25 -15.37 -19.45
N GLN A 99 -4.74 -14.75 -20.53
CA GLN A 99 -4.10 -13.57 -21.15
C GLN A 99 -4.02 -12.39 -20.18
N PHE A 100 -5.11 -12.10 -19.46
CA PHE A 100 -5.13 -11.10 -18.39
C PHE A 100 -4.05 -11.39 -17.34
N SER A 101 -3.97 -12.64 -16.88
CA SER A 101 -3.02 -13.06 -15.85
C SER A 101 -1.56 -12.97 -16.32
N ASN A 102 -1.29 -13.22 -17.61
CA ASN A 102 0.03 -13.02 -18.22
C ASN A 102 0.39 -11.53 -18.21
N GLN A 103 -0.50 -10.68 -18.74
CA GLN A 103 -0.28 -9.25 -18.83
C GLN A 103 -0.07 -8.59 -17.45
N LEU A 104 -0.85 -9.01 -16.45
CA LEU A 104 -0.65 -8.59 -15.07
C LEU A 104 0.70 -9.09 -14.55
N GLY A 105 1.04 -10.35 -14.82
CA GLY A 105 2.33 -10.96 -14.49
C GLY A 105 3.52 -10.16 -14.99
N ASP A 106 3.48 -9.75 -16.25
CA ASP A 106 4.54 -8.99 -16.92
C ASP A 106 4.69 -7.56 -16.37
N SER A 107 3.61 -7.02 -15.79
CA SER A 107 3.60 -5.69 -15.19
C SER A 107 4.14 -5.66 -13.75
N ILE A 108 4.24 -6.82 -13.08
CA ILE A 108 4.71 -6.89 -11.68
C ILE A 108 6.24 -6.76 -11.66
N PRO A 109 6.79 -5.72 -11.02
CA PRO A 109 8.24 -5.58 -10.90
C PRO A 109 8.81 -6.60 -9.92
N ALA A 110 10.07 -7.00 -10.13
CA ALA A 110 10.77 -7.89 -9.20
C ALA A 110 11.24 -7.19 -7.92
N ASN A 111 11.34 -5.85 -7.94
CA ASN A 111 11.83 -5.03 -6.84
C ASN A 111 10.94 -3.80 -6.66
N ILE A 112 10.93 -3.20 -5.47
CA ILE A 112 10.17 -1.98 -5.22
C ILE A 112 10.66 -0.85 -6.13
N LYS A 113 9.69 -0.06 -6.62
CA LYS A 113 9.95 1.13 -7.41
C LYS A 113 10.69 2.18 -6.57
N VAL A 114 11.75 2.76 -7.13
CA VAL A 114 12.51 3.84 -6.46
C VAL A 114 11.75 5.17 -6.54
N ASN A 115 11.16 5.47 -7.69
CA ASN A 115 10.48 6.73 -7.97
C ASN A 115 8.96 6.52 -7.99
N ILE A 116 8.29 6.88 -6.89
CA ILE A 116 6.83 6.78 -6.75
C ILE A 116 6.21 8.12 -7.20
N SER A 117 5.26 8.06 -8.12
CA SER A 117 4.53 9.25 -8.60
C SER A 117 3.60 9.82 -7.52
N GLY A 118 3.10 11.04 -7.72
CA GLY A 118 2.16 11.68 -6.78
C GLY A 118 0.89 10.86 -6.54
N ILE A 119 0.29 10.32 -7.60
CA ILE A 119 -0.94 9.52 -7.51
C ILE A 119 -0.69 8.16 -6.85
N GLU A 120 0.42 7.49 -7.17
CA GLU A 120 0.83 6.25 -6.49
C GLU A 120 1.08 6.49 -5.00
N LYS A 121 1.75 7.59 -4.64
CA LYS A 121 1.98 8.00 -3.25
C LYS A 121 0.67 8.27 -2.52
N GLN A 122 -0.28 8.95 -3.17
CA GLN A 122 -1.61 9.20 -2.61
C GLN A 122 -2.36 7.89 -2.34
N ALA A 123 -2.34 6.96 -3.30
CA ALA A 123 -2.93 5.63 -3.15
C ALA A 123 -2.31 4.85 -1.98
N MET A 124 -0.99 4.83 -1.88
CA MET A 124 -0.28 4.18 -0.77
C MET A 124 -0.65 4.79 0.58
N VAL A 125 -0.64 6.13 0.71
CA VAL A 125 -0.99 6.83 1.96
C VAL A 125 -2.44 6.56 2.37
N ARG A 126 -3.37 6.54 1.42
CA ARG A 126 -4.78 6.17 1.65
C ARG A 126 -4.90 4.76 2.22
N SER A 127 -4.30 3.78 1.54
CA SER A 127 -4.34 2.37 1.95
C SER A 127 -3.68 2.12 3.32
N LEU A 128 -2.55 2.78 3.59
CA LEU A 128 -1.87 2.72 4.88
C LEU A 128 -2.73 3.28 6.01
N SER A 129 -3.42 4.39 5.78
CA SER A 129 -4.31 5.01 6.77
C SER A 129 -5.47 4.10 7.12
N VAL A 130 -6.13 3.50 6.12
CA VAL A 130 -7.19 2.50 6.35
C VAL A 130 -6.67 1.30 7.16
N SER A 131 -5.47 0.81 6.82
CA SER A 131 -4.86 -0.33 7.52
C SER A 131 -4.53 -0.01 8.99
N ASP A 132 -4.25 1.26 9.31
CA ASP A 132 -4.04 1.77 10.66
C ASP A 132 -5.33 2.21 11.38
N SER A 133 -6.51 1.97 10.77
CA SER A 133 -7.82 2.44 11.27
C SER A 133 -7.91 3.95 11.45
N GLU A 134 -7.19 4.70 10.60
CA GLU A 134 -7.18 6.15 10.57
C GLU A 134 -7.95 6.69 9.35
N ASP A 135 -8.39 7.95 9.46
CA ASP A 135 -8.98 8.69 8.35
C ASP A 135 -7.93 8.87 7.22
N PRO A 136 -8.23 8.43 5.98
CA PRO A 136 -7.30 8.56 4.85
C PRO A 136 -6.93 9.99 4.48
N GLU A 137 -7.73 10.98 4.87
CA GLU A 137 -7.47 12.39 4.60
C GLU A 137 -6.48 13.02 5.59
N LYS A 138 -6.14 12.31 6.68
CA LYS A 138 -5.15 12.80 7.65
C LYS A 138 -3.73 12.69 7.10
N ILE A 139 -3.27 13.68 6.33
CA ILE A 139 -1.95 13.68 5.69
C ILE A 139 -0.98 14.73 6.23
N TYR A 140 -1.46 15.66 7.05
CA TYR A 140 -0.66 16.77 7.59
C TYR A 140 -0.04 16.39 8.94
N CYS A 141 1.29 16.31 9.01
CA CYS A 141 1.97 15.87 10.24
C CYS A 141 1.97 16.98 11.29
N THR A 142 1.39 16.71 12.46
CA THR A 142 1.18 17.74 13.49
C THR A 142 2.18 17.63 14.64
N MET A 143 2.52 16.42 15.06
CA MET A 143 3.44 16.15 16.17
C MET A 143 3.92 14.70 16.15
N VAL A 144 4.87 14.40 17.02
CA VAL A 144 5.16 13.03 17.47
C VAL A 144 4.69 12.84 18.92
N ARG A 145 4.37 11.61 19.29
CA ARG A 145 3.95 11.26 20.65
C ARG A 145 4.66 10.01 21.13
N ARG A 146 4.97 9.94 22.43
CA ARG A 146 5.30 8.67 23.10
C ARG A 146 4.01 7.86 23.27
N ASN A 147 4.05 6.60 22.85
CA ASN A 147 2.97 5.65 23.01
C ASN A 147 2.87 5.23 24.49
N PRO A 148 1.70 4.75 24.95
CA PRO A 148 1.56 4.14 26.25
C PRO A 148 2.56 3.01 26.47
N LYS A 149 2.94 2.75 27.73
CA LYS A 149 3.90 1.69 28.08
C LYS A 149 3.49 0.35 27.44
N GLY A 150 4.41 -0.26 26.71
CA GLY A 150 4.20 -1.53 26.00
C GLY A 150 3.49 -1.42 24.66
N LYS A 151 3.10 -0.22 24.21
CA LYS A 151 2.57 0.03 22.86
C LYS A 151 3.68 0.54 21.94
N LYS A 152 3.65 0.08 20.70
CA LYS A 152 4.62 0.42 19.65
C LYS A 152 3.92 1.11 18.48
N ARG A 153 4.68 1.91 17.75
CA ARG A 153 4.30 2.48 16.46
C ARG A 153 3.96 1.34 15.50
N SER A 154 2.87 1.48 14.76
CA SER A 154 2.50 0.49 13.75
C SER A 154 3.43 0.57 12.53
N GLU A 155 3.54 -0.53 11.80
CA GLU A 155 4.29 -0.54 10.54
C GLU A 155 3.62 0.38 9.50
N PHE A 156 2.29 0.53 9.55
CA PHE A 156 1.55 1.44 8.67
C PHE A 156 1.85 2.91 8.95
N ASN A 157 1.90 3.31 10.23
CA ASN A 157 2.32 4.64 10.63
C ASN A 157 3.78 4.93 10.20
N SER A 158 4.64 3.92 10.28
CA SER A 158 6.03 4.01 9.82
C SER A 158 6.12 4.24 8.31
N ASP A 159 5.46 3.41 7.50
CA ASP A 159 5.49 3.54 6.03
C ASP A 159 4.83 4.83 5.54
N LYS A 160 3.72 5.25 6.17
CA LYS A 160 3.07 6.52 5.88
C LYS A 160 4.02 7.69 6.13
N THR A 161 4.79 7.63 7.22
CA THR A 161 5.76 8.68 7.56
C THR A 161 6.99 8.63 6.66
N LYS A 162 7.49 7.45 6.26
CA LYS A 162 8.54 7.37 5.23
C LYS A 162 8.14 8.08 3.94
N LEU A 163 6.87 7.94 3.53
CA LEU A 163 6.34 8.60 2.33
C LEU A 163 6.17 10.11 2.52
N LEU A 164 5.61 10.55 3.65
CA LEU A 164 5.22 11.95 3.86
C LEU A 164 6.32 12.82 4.47
N ARG A 165 7.11 12.29 5.42
CA ARG A 165 8.08 13.01 6.26
C ARG A 165 9.36 12.18 6.47
N GLY A 166 10.07 11.89 5.38
CA GLY A 166 11.22 10.97 5.37
C GLY A 166 12.34 11.33 6.37
N GLU A 167 12.69 12.61 6.51
CA GLU A 167 13.73 13.05 7.45
C GLU A 167 13.26 12.91 8.91
N LEU A 168 12.05 13.34 9.23
CA LEU A 168 11.44 13.13 10.55
C LEU A 168 11.35 11.64 10.92
N PHE A 169 11.01 10.79 9.95
CA PHE A 169 11.01 9.34 10.17
C PHE A 169 12.41 8.84 10.53
N LYS A 170 13.45 9.23 9.77
CA LYS A 170 14.83 8.82 10.04
C LYS A 170 15.29 9.18 11.45
N PHE A 171 14.85 10.33 11.97
CA PHE A 171 15.18 10.76 13.34
C PHE A 171 14.61 9.82 14.42
N PHE A 172 13.40 9.29 14.24
CA PHE A 172 12.72 8.42 15.22
C PHE A 172 12.63 6.95 14.80
N LYS A 173 13.37 6.53 13.76
CA LYS A 173 13.22 5.19 13.16
C LYS A 173 13.50 4.07 14.17
N ASP A 174 14.49 4.28 15.05
CA ASP A 174 14.95 3.27 16.02
C ASP A 174 14.15 3.30 17.34
N ASP A 175 13.33 4.33 17.58
CA ASP A 175 12.43 4.43 18.73
C ASP A 175 10.98 4.13 18.31
N GLU A 176 10.61 2.85 18.34
CA GLU A 176 9.24 2.38 18.08
C GLU A 176 8.25 2.78 19.19
N SER A 177 8.70 3.30 20.33
CA SER A 177 7.79 3.85 21.34
C SER A 177 7.19 5.18 20.91
N ILE A 178 7.67 5.79 19.82
CA ILE A 178 7.19 7.07 19.31
C ILE A 178 6.35 6.89 18.04
N SER A 179 5.17 7.48 17.98
CA SER A 179 4.32 7.50 16.77
C SER A 179 4.17 8.91 16.20
N PHE A 180 3.93 8.99 14.89
CA PHE A 180 3.67 10.24 14.17
C PHE A 180 2.17 10.51 14.11
N CYS A 181 1.76 11.74 14.44
CA CYS A 181 0.36 12.15 14.45
C CYS A 181 0.05 12.99 13.21
N TYR A 182 -1.11 12.72 12.61
CA TYR A 182 -1.56 13.39 11.40
C TYR A 182 -2.95 14.02 11.59
N SER A 183 -3.20 15.08 10.84
CA SER A 183 -4.45 15.82 10.75
C SER A 183 -4.90 15.93 9.30
N LYS A 184 -6.21 16.13 9.11
CA LYS A 184 -6.81 16.49 7.81
C LYS A 184 -6.75 17.99 7.53
N GLU A 185 -6.52 18.79 8.57
CA GLU A 185 -6.40 20.25 8.53
C GLU A 185 -4.94 20.64 8.24
N VAL A 186 -4.71 21.36 7.14
CA VAL A 186 -3.38 21.80 6.68
C VAL A 186 -2.76 22.82 7.62
N GLU A 187 -3.59 23.69 8.21
CA GLU A 187 -3.21 24.71 9.17
C GLU A 187 -2.64 24.14 10.47
N LYS A 188 -2.83 22.84 10.73
CA LYS A 188 -2.23 22.12 11.86
C LYS A 188 -0.88 21.49 11.53
N GLU A 189 -0.44 21.51 10.26
CA GLU A 189 0.86 20.96 9.88
C GLU A 189 2.00 21.74 10.55
N ASN A 190 2.94 21.02 11.14
CA ASN A 190 4.19 21.60 11.65
C ASN A 190 5.37 21.13 10.81
N ASP A 191 6.37 22.01 10.64
CA ASP A 191 7.66 21.62 10.09
C ASP A 191 8.43 20.69 11.05
N ASP A 192 9.43 19.97 10.53
CA ASP A 192 10.18 18.98 11.30
C ASP A 192 10.89 19.62 12.51
N ALA A 193 11.46 20.82 12.36
CA ALA A 193 12.17 21.50 13.43
C ALA A 193 11.21 21.89 14.58
N THR A 194 10.03 22.38 14.24
CA THR A 194 8.95 22.70 15.20
C THR A 194 8.50 21.44 15.95
N ILE A 195 8.29 20.33 15.25
CA ILE A 195 7.91 19.05 15.87
C ILE A 195 8.98 18.57 16.86
N LEU A 196 10.25 18.57 16.45
CA LEU A 196 11.36 18.14 17.31
C LEU A 196 11.53 19.03 18.55
N LYS A 197 11.46 20.36 18.37
CA LYS A 197 11.51 21.33 19.47
C LYS A 197 10.37 21.09 20.46
N ASN A 198 9.15 20.90 19.98
CA ASN A 198 7.99 20.66 20.84
C ASN A 198 8.06 19.32 21.58
N PHE A 199 8.61 18.29 20.95
CA PHE A 199 8.80 16.98 21.58
C PHE A 199 9.86 17.03 22.69
N SER A 200 10.95 17.76 22.51
CA SER A 200 12.04 17.89 23.50
C SER A 200 11.64 18.60 24.80
N LYS A 201 10.53 19.36 24.79
CA LYS A 201 10.03 20.12 25.95
C LYS A 201 9.04 19.33 26.81
N ARG A 202 8.66 18.13 26.41
CA ARG A 202 7.71 17.26 27.11
C ARG A 202 8.44 16.19 27.91
#